data_AF-A0A432EGG6-F1
#
_entry.id   AF-A0A432EGG6-F1
#
_cell.length_a   1.000
_cell.length_b   1.000
_cell.length_c   1.000
_cell.angle_alpha   90.00
_cell.angle_beta   90.00
_cell.angle_gamma   90.00
#
_symmetry.space_group_name_H-M   'P 1'
#
loop_
_entity.id
_entity.type
_entity.pdbx_description
1 polymer ?
#
loop_
_entity_poly.entity_id
_entity_poly.type
_entity_poly.pdbx_seq_one_letter_code
_entity_poly.pdbx_strand_id
1 'polypeptide(L)'
;EGYLPRFVQIDNFRVYVEPEGILLVFENKDLPGVIGKIGNILGKFNINIAGFKLGREKKGGRAIGVLNLDEPAPQEALELLRQIPEIISLKQVKL
;
A
#
# COMPACT_ATOMS: atom_id res chain seq x y z
N GLU A 1 -16.97 17.39 -13.54
CA GLU A 1 -16.71 18.12 -12.28
C GLU A 1 -15.53 17.47 -11.57
N GLY A 2 -14.51 18.25 -11.26
CA GLY A 2 -13.21 17.74 -10.81
C GLY A 2 -13.22 17.42 -9.33
N TYR A 3 -13.02 16.15 -8.98
CA TYR A 3 -12.65 15.79 -7.61
C TYR A 3 -11.21 16.21 -7.37
N LEU A 4 -11.03 17.21 -6.51
CA LEU A 4 -9.73 17.67 -6.05
C LEU A 4 -9.03 16.52 -5.29
N PRO A 5 -7.73 16.28 -5.50
CA PRO A 5 -7.00 15.26 -4.77
C PRO A 5 -7.05 15.58 -3.27
N ARG A 6 -7.58 14.65 -2.46
CA ARG A 6 -7.58 14.77 -1.01
C ARG A 6 -6.17 14.47 -0.50
N PHE A 7 -5.53 15.48 0.07
CA PHE A 7 -4.27 15.32 0.76
C PHE A 7 -4.53 14.55 2.04
N VAL A 8 -3.89 13.38 2.20
CA VAL A 8 -3.91 12.65 3.46
C VAL A 8 -2.48 12.58 3.97
N GLN A 9 -2.24 13.21 5.12
CA GLN A 9 -1.02 13.01 5.85
C GLN A 9 -1.19 11.74 6.68
N ILE A 10 -0.38 10.73 6.38
CA ILE A 10 -0.29 9.52 7.20
C ILE A 10 1.06 9.60 7.90
N ASP A 11 1.03 9.83 9.21
CA ASP A 11 2.21 10.14 10.03
C ASP A 11 3.04 11.32 9.50
N ASN A 12 4.32 11.10 9.17
CA ASN A 12 5.21 12.12 8.61
C ASN A 12 5.21 12.14 7.07
N PHE A 13 4.41 11.28 6.43
CA PHE A 13 4.39 11.13 4.99
C PHE A 13 3.22 11.88 4.37
N ARG A 14 3.51 12.67 3.33
CA ARG A 14 2.48 13.30 2.49
C ARG A 14 2.16 12.36 1.34
N VAL A 15 0.94 11.81 1.31
CA VAL A 15 0.48 10.95 0.23
C VAL A 15 -0.82 11.49 -0.35
N TYR A 16 -0.87 11.53 -1.67
CA TYR A 16 -2.09 11.86 -2.41
C TYR A 16 -2.86 10.58 -2.66
N VAL A 17 -3.91 10.33 -1.89
CA VAL A 17 -4.74 9.13 -2.01
C VAL A 17 -6.18 9.55 -2.18
N GLU A 18 -6.90 8.88 -3.08
CA GLU A 18 -8.36 8.92 -3.11
C GLU A 18 -8.86 7.86 -2.11
N PRO A 19 -9.42 8.27 -0.96
CA PRO A 19 -9.80 7.34 0.09
C PRO A 19 -11.17 6.74 -0.26
N GLU A 20 -11.16 5.82 -1.23
CA GLU A 20 -12.35 5.09 -1.67
C GLU A 20 -12.05 3.60 -1.84
N GLY A 21 -13.09 2.79 -1.67
CA GLY A 21 -13.01 1.34 -1.82
C GLY A 21 -12.15 0.67 -0.75
N ILE A 22 -11.19 -0.13 -1.19
CA ILE A 22 -10.38 -0.98 -0.32
C ILE A 22 -8.93 -0.51 -0.41
N LEU A 23 -8.40 -0.10 0.74
CA LEU A 23 -7.04 0.40 0.85
C LEU A 23 -6.17 -0.63 1.54
N LEU A 24 -5.00 -0.90 0.97
CA LEU A 24 -3.89 -1.56 1.65
C LEU A 24 -2.80 -0.54 1.94
N VAL A 25 -2.68 -0.16 3.21
CA VAL A 25 -1.69 0.80 3.70
C VAL A 25 -0.55 0.02 4.34
N PHE A 26 0.68 0.33 3.96
CA PHE A 26 1.86 -0.33 4.52
C PHE A 26 3.04 0.63 4.67
N GLU A 27 3.81 0.46 5.74
CA GLU A 27 5.12 1.09 5.91
C GLU A 27 6.20 0.07 5.54
N ASN A 28 7.21 0.50 4.80
CA ASN A 28 8.31 -0.37 4.38
C ASN A 28 9.66 0.35 4.33
N LYS A 29 10.74 -0.43 4.28
CA LYS A 29 12.07 0.04 3.88
C LYS A 29 12.08 0.30 2.37
N ASP A 30 12.51 1.49 1.93
CA ASP A 30 12.54 1.91 0.51
C ASP A 30 13.68 1.22 -0.25
N LEU A 31 13.51 -0.09 -0.49
CA LEU A 31 14.48 -0.97 -1.14
C LEU A 31 13.93 -1.50 -2.48
N PRO A 32 14.80 -1.79 -3.46
CA PRO A 32 14.39 -2.41 -4.72
C PRO A 32 13.63 -3.73 -4.49
N GLY A 33 12.55 -3.93 -5.25
CA GLY A 33 11.80 -5.18 -5.28
C GLY A 33 10.66 -5.32 -4.27
N VAL A 34 10.52 -4.43 -3.27
CA VAL A 34 9.45 -4.52 -2.27
C VAL A 34 8.06 -4.51 -2.90
N ILE A 35 7.79 -3.55 -3.79
CA ILE A 35 6.49 -3.46 -4.49
C ILE A 35 6.24 -4.68 -5.38
N GLY A 36 7.29 -5.24 -6.00
CA GLY A 36 7.19 -6.46 -6.79
C GLY A 36 6.80 -7.68 -5.96
N LYS A 37 7.34 -7.82 -4.75
CA LYS A 37 6.96 -8.88 -3.80
C LYS A 37 5.49 -8.76 -3.39
N ILE A 38 5.04 -7.55 -3.07
CA ILE A 38 3.65 -7.26 -2.71
C ILE A 38 2.71 -7.62 -3.86
N GLY A 39 2.99 -7.10 -5.06
CA GLY A 39 2.18 -7.36 -6.25
C GLY A 39 2.13 -8.83 -6.64
N ASN A 40 3.23 -9.57 -6.47
CA ASN A 40 3.25 -11.01 -6.72
C ASN A 40 2.34 -11.77 -5.76
N ILE A 41 2.39 -11.45 -4.46
CA ILE A 41 1.52 -12.09 -3.47
C ILE A 41 0.06 -11.77 -3.79
N LEU A 42 -0.31 -10.50 -3.98
CA LEU A 42 -1.68 -10.12 -4.32
C LEU A 42 -2.18 -10.81 -5.60
N GLY A 43 -1.33 -10.89 -6.63
CA GLY A 43 -1.64 -11.59 -7.87
C GLY A 43 -1.88 -13.09 -7.70
N LYS A 44 -1.19 -13.77 -6.78
CA LYS A 44 -1.45 -15.18 -6.45
C LYS A 44 -2.84 -15.41 -5.86
N PHE A 45 -3.40 -14.41 -5.20
CA PHE A 45 -4.77 -14.42 -4.68
C PHE A 45 -5.77 -13.76 -5.63
N ASN A 46 -5.37 -13.47 -6.86
CA ASN A 46 -6.18 -12.84 -7.89
C ASN A 46 -6.77 -11.48 -7.48
N ILE A 47 -6.03 -10.71 -6.67
CA ILE A 47 -6.41 -9.37 -6.23
C ILE A 47 -5.76 -8.34 -7.13
N ASN A 48 -6.57 -7.54 -7.82
CA ASN A 48 -6.08 -6.47 -8.68
C ASN A 48 -5.74 -5.18 -7.89
N ILE A 49 -4.80 -4.40 -8.42
CA ILE A 49 -4.38 -3.11 -7.87
C ILE A 49 -4.86 -2.00 -8.81
N ALA A 50 -5.89 -1.27 -8.39
CA ALA A 50 -6.46 -0.15 -9.14
C ALA A 50 -5.59 1.12 -9.07
N GLY A 51 -4.82 1.26 -7.99
CA GLY A 51 -4.01 2.45 -7.76
C GLY A 51 -2.87 2.19 -6.80
N PHE A 52 -1.77 2.91 -6.99
CA PHE A 52 -0.63 2.88 -6.09
C PHE A 52 -0.08 4.29 -5.87
N LYS A 53 0.16 4.62 -4.60
CA LYS A 53 0.77 5.87 -4.16
C LYS A 53 1.87 5.56 -3.15
N LEU A 54 3.01 6.22 -3.31
CA LEU A 54 4.18 6.05 -2.45
C LEU A 54 4.62 7.41 -1.92
N GLY A 55 4.64 7.55 -0.60
CA GLY A 55 5.35 8.62 0.09
C GLY A 55 6.65 8.08 0.67
N ARG A 56 7.77 8.76 0.48
CA ARG A 56 9.05 8.39 1.12
C ARG A 56 9.67 9.60 1.78
N GLU A 57 10.29 9.40 2.94
CA GLU A 57 11.03 10.48 3.62
C GLU A 57 12.29 10.84 2.83
N LYS A 58 13.08 9.82 2.48
CA LYS A 58 14.28 9.92 1.66
C LYS A 58 14.52 8.60 0.93
N LYS A 59 15.27 8.66 -0.18
CA LYS A 59 15.70 7.47 -0.92
C LYS A 59 16.46 6.51 0.02
N GLY A 60 16.03 5.25 0.08
CA GLY A 60 16.65 4.22 0.92
C GLY A 60 16.30 4.31 2.42
N GLY A 61 15.40 5.22 2.80
CA GLY A 61 14.87 5.34 4.16
C GLY A 61 13.60 4.51 4.35
N ARG A 62 12.63 5.10 5.05
CA ARG A 62 11.27 4.55 5.17
C ARG A 62 10.37 5.14 4.09
N ALA A 63 9.39 4.35 3.71
CA ALA A 63 8.31 4.74 2.83
C ALA A 63 6.97 4.25 3.38
N ILE A 64 5.92 4.96 3.01
CA ILE A 64 4.55 4.53 3.17
C ILE A 64 3.95 4.32 1.78
N GLY A 65 3.37 3.14 1.57
CA GLY A 65 2.64 2.79 0.38
C GLY A 65 1.14 2.70 0.68
N VAL A 66 0.34 3.14 -0.27
CA VAL A 66 -1.10 2.92 -0.27
C VAL A 66 -1.47 2.31 -1.62
N LEU A 67 -2.10 1.14 -1.58
CA LEU A 67 -2.74 0.52 -2.73
C LEU A 67 -4.25 0.66 -2.61
N ASN A 68 -4.88 1.01 -3.72
CA ASN A 68 -6.30 0.80 -3.92
C ASN A 68 -6.47 -0.59 -4.54
N LEU A 69 -7.20 -1.46 -3.87
CA LEU A 69 -7.52 -2.80 -4.32
C LEU A 69 -8.97 -2.83 -4.81
N ASP A 70 -9.22 -3.60 -5.87
CA ASP A 70 -10.59 -3.83 -6.35
C ASP A 70 -11.40 -4.70 -5.37
N GLU A 71 -10.72 -5.65 -4.73
CA GLU A 71 -11.29 -6.61 -3.78
C GLU A 71 -10.48 -6.69 -2.48
N PRO A 72 -11.09 -7.10 -1.35
CA PRO A 72 -10.36 -7.26 -0.11
C PRO A 72 -9.38 -8.41 -0.21
N ALA A 73 -8.12 -8.15 0.13
CA ALA A 73 -7.15 -9.22 0.25
C ALA A 73 -7.57 -10.17 1.39
N PRO A 74 -7.56 -11.50 1.16
CA PRO A 74 -7.90 -12.47 2.18
C PRO A 74 -6.83 -12.50 3.28
N GLN A 75 -7.18 -13.07 4.44
CA GLN A 75 -6.30 -13.05 5.61
C GLN A 75 -4.95 -13.71 5.30
N GLU A 76 -4.95 -14.80 4.55
CA GLU A 76 -3.77 -15.55 4.12
C GLU A 76 -2.81 -14.68 3.31
N ALA A 77 -3.35 -13.83 2.41
CA ALA A 77 -2.55 -12.88 1.65
C ALA A 77 -1.93 -11.83 2.58
N LEU A 78 -2.71 -11.28 3.52
CA LEU A 78 -2.23 -10.29 4.48
C LEU A 78 -1.14 -10.86 5.40
N GLU A 79 -1.24 -12.14 5.79
CA GLU A 79 -0.20 -12.82 6.58
C GLU A 79 1.09 -13.00 5.79
N LEU A 80 1.02 -13.45 4.53
CA LEU A 80 2.20 -13.56 3.66
C LEU A 80 2.86 -12.21 3.41
N LEU A 81 2.07 -11.15 3.22
CA LEU A 81 2.59 -9.79 3.06
C LEU A 81 3.33 -9.30 4.33
N ARG A 82 2.82 -9.62 5.52
CA ARG A 82 3.49 -9.28 6.80
C ARG A 82 4.79 -10.04 7.03
N GLN A 83 5.00 -11.17 6.34
CA GLN A 83 6.26 -11.92 6.40
C GLN A 83 7.36 -11.33 5.51
N ILE A 84 7.05 -10.35 4.65
CA ILE A 84 8.07 -9.65 3.86
C ILE A 84 8.99 -8.88 4.82
N PRO A 85 10.31 -9.16 4.87
CA PRO A 85 11.23 -8.56 5.84
C PRO A 85 11.35 -7.03 5.77
N GLU A 86 11.04 -6.47 4.60
CA GLU A 86 11.06 -5.03 4.37
C GLU A 86 9.79 -4.31 4.85
N ILE A 87 8.70 -5.03 5.11
CA ILE A 87 7.44 -4.48 5.62
C ILE A 87 7.54 -4.27 7.12
N ILE A 88 7.28 -3.05 7.56
CA ILE A 88 7.32 -2.61 8.96
C ILE A 88 5.91 -2.71 9.57
N SER A 89 4.91 -2.28 8.82
CA SER A 89 3.51 -2.36 9.22
C SER A 89 2.61 -2.52 7.99
N LEU A 90 1.45 -3.16 8.16
CA LEU A 90 0.49 -3.37 7.08
C LEU A 90 -0.94 -3.49 7.62
N LYS A 91 -1.83 -2.69 7.03
CA LYS A 91 -3.24 -2.63 7.40
C LYS A 91 -4.12 -2.51 6.15
N GLN A 92 -5.13 -3.38 6.08
CA GLN A 92 -6.23 -3.22 5.16
C GLN A 92 -7.33 -2.38 5.81
N VAL A 93 -7.86 -1.41 5.07
CA VAL A 93 -8.96 -0.55 5.49
C VAL A 93 -10.03 -0.61 4.41
N LYS A 94 -11.26 -0.88 4.81
CA LYS A 94 -12.44 -0.75 3.94
C LYS A 94 -13.17 0.52 4.33
N LEU A 95 -13.38 1.41 3.37
CA LEU A 95 -14.04 2.70 3.56
C LEU A 95 -15.52 2.64 3.16
#